data_AF-A0A923VBJ5-F1
#
_entry.id   AF-A0A923VBJ5-F1
#
_cell.length_a   1.000
_cell.length_b   1.000
_cell.length_c   1.000
_cell.angle_alpha   90.00
_cell.angle_beta   90.00
_cell.angle_gamma   90.00
#
_symmetry.space_group_name_H-M   'P 1'
#
loop_
_entity.id
_entity.type
_entity.pdbx_description
1 polymer ?
#
loop_
_entity_poly.entity_id
_entity_poly.type
_entity_poly.pdbx_seq_one_letter_code
_entity_poly.pdbx_strand_id
1 'polypeptide(L)'
;MKSSFKIFACSFCLVLLTGVAPQKLMAQISLGISIRIAPPALPYYEQPACPNDGFLWTPGYWAYGDAGYFWVPGVWVNPPQPGFLWTPGYWGYTGGFYGYNGGYWGRHIGFYGGLNYGYGYGGTGYSGGQWQGNSFRYNTAVTNVNTTVIHNTYINKTVINNNNTTINNNTSFNGQGGMQAQPRENERAAMNEAHVQPTAEQVSHHEAASHDRNQFASVNRGRPATAAMGSVGGNRYTAQGNAAPAFNNNRNQ
;
A
#
# COMPACT_ATOMS: atom_id res chain seq x y z
N MET A 1 -67.78 36.12 -30.37
CA MET A 1 -68.58 34.89 -30.50
C MET A 1 -68.01 34.07 -31.66
N LYS A 2 -67.28 32.99 -31.37
CA LYS A 2 -67.05 31.76 -32.17
C LYS A 2 -65.93 30.97 -31.48
N SER A 3 -66.37 29.98 -30.70
CA SER A 3 -65.54 28.94 -30.10
C SER A 3 -65.13 27.93 -31.17
N SER A 4 -63.92 27.40 -31.10
CA SER A 4 -63.59 26.05 -31.58
C SER A 4 -62.34 25.52 -30.87
N PHE A 5 -62.61 24.51 -30.05
CA PHE A 5 -61.71 23.61 -29.32
C PHE A 5 -60.72 22.90 -30.25
N LYS A 6 -59.49 22.59 -29.79
CA LYS A 6 -58.85 21.26 -29.95
C LYS A 6 -57.47 21.12 -29.26
N ILE A 7 -57.46 20.13 -28.35
CA ILE A 7 -56.44 19.11 -28.10
C ILE A 7 -55.22 19.49 -27.24
N PHE A 8 -55.32 19.02 -25.99
CA PHE A 8 -54.24 18.73 -25.04
C PHE A 8 -53.18 17.81 -25.65
N ALA A 9 -51.91 18.18 -25.55
CA ALA A 9 -50.79 17.24 -25.58
C ALA A 9 -49.91 17.54 -24.36
N CYS A 10 -50.09 16.76 -23.30
CA CYS A 10 -49.18 16.70 -22.16
C CYS A 10 -47.84 16.11 -22.64
N SER A 11 -46.83 16.96 -22.79
CA SER A 11 -45.43 16.48 -22.92
C SER A 11 -44.97 15.94 -21.57
N PHE A 12 -44.87 14.62 -21.48
CA PHE A 12 -44.24 13.92 -20.38
C PHE A 12 -42.71 14.03 -20.54
N CYS A 13 -42.08 14.99 -19.86
CA CYS A 13 -40.61 15.04 -19.78
C CYS A 13 -40.11 13.92 -18.87
N LEU A 14 -39.66 12.82 -19.48
CA LEU A 14 -38.91 11.76 -18.83
C LEU A 14 -37.52 12.33 -18.45
N VAL A 15 -37.34 12.76 -17.20
CA VAL A 15 -36.01 13.07 -16.66
C VAL A 15 -35.32 11.74 -16.38
N LEU A 16 -34.41 11.35 -17.27
CA LEU A 16 -33.48 10.24 -17.07
C LEU A 16 -32.59 10.55 -15.85
N LEU A 17 -32.88 9.93 -14.72
CA LEU A 17 -31.93 9.78 -13.62
C LEU A 17 -30.76 8.94 -14.16
N THR A 18 -29.67 9.58 -14.57
CA THR A 18 -28.42 8.89 -14.83
C THR A 18 -27.86 8.41 -13.49
N GLY A 19 -28.12 7.15 -13.15
CA GLY A 19 -27.44 6.48 -12.06
C GLY A 19 -25.95 6.47 -12.34
N VAL A 20 -25.17 7.24 -11.58
CA VAL A 20 -23.72 7.11 -11.53
C VAL A 20 -23.44 5.81 -10.78
N ALA A 21 -23.33 4.70 -11.51
CA ALA A 21 -22.87 3.47 -10.90
C ALA A 21 -21.48 3.73 -10.32
N PRO A 22 -21.17 3.29 -9.09
CA PRO A 22 -19.80 3.34 -8.60
C PRO A 22 -18.95 2.55 -9.59
N GLN A 23 -18.06 3.23 -10.31
CA GLN A 23 -17.06 2.58 -11.12
C GLN A 23 -16.23 1.74 -10.14
N LYS A 24 -16.39 0.42 -10.19
CA LYS A 24 -15.38 -0.48 -9.63
C LYS A 24 -14.11 -0.16 -10.41
N LEU A 25 -13.25 0.69 -9.85
CA LEU A 25 -11.89 0.81 -10.34
C LEU A 25 -11.35 -0.61 -10.23
N MET A 26 -11.15 -1.24 -11.38
CA MET A 26 -10.59 -2.57 -11.45
C MET A 26 -9.30 -2.52 -10.66
N ALA A 27 -9.16 -3.37 -9.64
CA ALA A 27 -7.82 -3.78 -9.26
C ALA A 27 -7.14 -4.14 -10.58
N GLN A 28 -6.05 -3.44 -10.94
CA GLN A 28 -5.23 -3.85 -12.06
C GLN A 28 -4.61 -5.20 -11.66
N ILE A 29 -5.39 -6.26 -11.80
CA ILE A 29 -4.87 -7.56 -12.14
C ILE A 29 -4.19 -7.28 -13.48
N SER A 30 -2.87 -7.19 -13.46
CA SER A 30 -2.06 -7.24 -14.68
C SER A 30 -2.30 -8.61 -15.30
N LEU A 31 -3.42 -8.72 -16.04
CA LEU A 31 -3.79 -9.85 -16.85
C LEU A 31 -2.76 -9.93 -17.97
N GLY A 32 -1.77 -10.81 -17.84
CA GLY A 32 -0.96 -11.29 -18.96
C GLY A 32 0.55 -11.04 -18.92
N ILE A 33 1.12 -10.36 -17.92
CA ILE A 33 2.58 -10.36 -17.77
C ILE A 33 2.99 -11.58 -16.94
N SER A 34 3.35 -12.64 -17.64
CA SER A 34 4.03 -13.80 -17.08
C SER A 34 5.44 -13.44 -16.60
N ILE A 35 5.55 -12.78 -15.44
CA ILE A 35 6.85 -12.41 -14.87
C ILE A 35 7.54 -13.69 -14.37
N ARG A 36 8.70 -14.02 -14.94
CA ARG A 36 9.48 -15.22 -14.60
C ARG A 36 10.71 -14.94 -13.73
N ILE A 37 11.01 -13.66 -13.50
CA ILE A 37 12.16 -13.21 -12.71
C ILE A 37 11.63 -12.86 -11.33
N ALA A 38 12.28 -13.36 -10.27
CA ALA A 38 11.89 -13.04 -8.91
C ALA A 38 12.03 -11.53 -8.63
N PRO A 39 11.16 -10.94 -7.80
CA PRO A 39 11.41 -9.60 -7.27
C PRO A 39 12.74 -9.60 -6.49
N PRO A 40 13.51 -8.49 -6.53
CA PRO A 40 14.68 -8.35 -5.68
C PRO A 40 14.30 -8.50 -4.20
N ALA A 41 15.28 -8.82 -3.36
CA ALA A 41 15.05 -8.84 -1.91
C ALA A 41 14.49 -7.49 -1.41
N LEU A 42 13.70 -7.53 -0.34
CA LEU A 42 13.22 -6.33 0.33
C LEU A 42 14.42 -5.54 0.88
N PRO A 43 14.56 -4.26 0.52
CA PRO A 43 15.55 -3.39 1.15
C PRO A 43 15.29 -3.25 2.65
N TYR A 44 16.36 -3.21 3.43
CA TYR A 44 16.29 -2.68 4.79
C TYR A 44 16.39 -1.16 4.73
N TYR A 45 15.50 -0.46 5.41
CA TYR A 45 15.50 1.00 5.47
C TYR A 45 14.84 1.52 6.73
N GLU A 46 15.22 2.71 7.14
CA GLU A 46 14.64 3.44 8.27
C GLU A 46 13.26 4.01 7.94
N GLN A 47 12.30 3.81 8.83
CA GLN A 47 10.99 4.47 8.76
C GLN A 47 11.17 5.93 9.19
N PRO A 48 10.78 6.92 8.37
CA PRO A 48 10.73 8.32 8.78
C PRO A 48 9.76 8.52 9.94
N ALA A 49 10.00 9.51 10.79
CA ALA A 49 9.06 9.82 11.87
C ALA A 49 7.67 10.16 11.30
N CYS A 50 6.62 9.57 11.88
CA CYS A 50 5.24 9.87 11.51
C CYS A 50 4.99 11.38 11.58
N PRO A 51 4.53 12.02 10.49
CA PRO A 51 4.47 13.48 10.40
C PRO A 51 3.35 14.08 11.26
N ASN A 52 2.21 13.38 11.38
CA ASN A 52 1.00 13.86 12.06
C ASN A 52 0.17 12.70 12.61
N ASP A 53 -0.67 13.00 13.61
CA ASP A 53 -1.62 12.04 14.17
C ASP A 53 -2.60 11.52 13.10
N GLY A 54 -3.00 10.25 13.22
CA GLY A 54 -3.91 9.57 12.30
C GLY A 54 -3.27 9.01 11.03
N PHE A 55 -2.03 9.35 10.69
CA PHE A 55 -1.32 8.74 9.56
C PHE A 55 -0.94 7.30 9.87
N LEU A 56 -1.08 6.42 8.89
CA LEU A 56 -0.72 5.00 8.97
C LEU A 56 0.45 4.70 8.04
N TRP A 57 1.34 3.83 8.51
CA TRP A 57 2.50 3.41 7.73
C TRP A 57 2.08 2.43 6.64
N THR A 58 2.44 2.76 5.39
CA THR A 58 2.35 1.85 4.26
C THR A 58 3.78 1.47 3.86
N PRO A 59 4.17 0.19 3.98
CA PRO A 59 5.55 -0.19 3.70
C PRO A 59 5.84 -0.12 2.21
N GLY A 60 7.11 0.15 1.87
CA GLY A 60 7.57 0.12 0.49
C GLY A 60 7.56 -1.29 -0.08
N TYR A 61 7.44 -1.38 -1.40
CA TYR A 61 7.35 -2.64 -2.12
C TYR A 61 7.97 -2.54 -3.51
N TRP A 62 8.42 -3.68 -4.04
CA TRP A 62 8.78 -3.79 -5.45
C TRP A 62 7.51 -3.82 -6.29
N ALA A 63 7.34 -2.87 -7.20
CA ALA A 63 6.39 -2.94 -8.30
C ALA A 63 7.11 -3.43 -9.57
N TYR A 64 6.35 -3.76 -10.62
CA TYR A 64 6.92 -4.18 -11.91
C TYR A 64 6.30 -3.35 -13.02
N GLY A 65 7.14 -2.76 -13.87
CA GLY A 65 6.74 -2.01 -15.05
C GLY A 65 7.57 -2.41 -16.27
N ASP A 66 7.50 -1.62 -17.34
CA ASP A 66 8.11 -1.95 -18.63
C ASP A 66 9.64 -2.14 -18.55
N ALA A 67 10.32 -1.40 -17.66
CA ALA A 67 11.76 -1.51 -17.43
C ALA A 67 12.13 -2.46 -16.27
N GLY A 68 11.20 -3.31 -15.83
CA GLY A 68 11.36 -4.30 -14.78
C GLY A 68 10.93 -3.83 -13.40
N TYR A 69 11.54 -4.41 -12.36
CA TYR A 69 11.22 -4.08 -10.98
C TYR A 69 11.67 -2.67 -10.60
N PHE A 70 10.78 -1.90 -9.97
CA PHE A 70 11.08 -0.60 -9.37
C PHE A 70 10.52 -0.51 -7.96
N TRP A 71 11.21 0.23 -7.09
CA TRP A 71 10.83 0.38 -5.70
C TRP A 71 9.82 1.50 -5.53
N VAL A 72 8.66 1.20 -4.94
CA VAL A 72 7.74 2.21 -4.43
C VAL A 72 8.12 2.50 -2.97
N PRO A 73 8.55 3.73 -2.62
CA PRO A 73 9.02 4.03 -1.27
C PRO A 73 7.96 3.77 -0.20
N GLY A 74 8.38 3.33 1.00
CA GLY A 74 7.48 3.29 2.15
C GLY A 74 7.04 4.70 2.54
N VAL A 75 5.79 4.89 2.91
CA VAL A 75 5.23 6.23 3.11
C VAL A 75 4.12 6.25 4.15
N TRP A 76 4.02 7.36 4.88
CA TRP A 76 2.89 7.65 5.75
C TRP A 76 1.71 8.17 4.93
N VAL A 77 0.54 7.58 5.12
CA VAL A 77 -0.69 7.93 4.38
C VAL A 77 -1.84 8.11 5.37
N ASN A 78 -2.75 9.04 5.08
CA ASN A 78 -4.00 9.17 5.83
C ASN A 78 -4.96 8.03 5.41
N PRO A 79 -5.47 7.21 6.34
CA PRO A 79 -6.45 6.18 6.01
C PRO A 79 -7.72 6.82 5.41
N PRO A 80 -8.42 6.12 4.51
CA PRO A 80 -9.64 6.66 3.90
C PRO A 80 -10.75 6.93 4.91
N GLN A 81 -10.76 6.19 6.04
CA GLN A 81 -11.73 6.33 7.12
C GLN A 81 -11.10 5.89 8.46
N PRO A 82 -11.54 6.45 9.61
CA PRO A 82 -11.20 5.90 10.91
C PRO A 82 -11.58 4.43 11.05
N GLY A 83 -10.73 3.65 11.72
CA GLY A 83 -10.91 2.21 11.89
C GLY A 83 -10.37 1.36 10.74
N PHE A 84 -9.91 1.96 9.64
CA PHE A 84 -9.27 1.23 8.55
C PHE A 84 -7.77 1.06 8.80
N LEU A 85 -7.25 -0.07 8.36
CA LEU A 85 -5.85 -0.45 8.37
C LEU A 85 -5.43 -0.84 6.95
N TRP A 86 -4.14 -0.70 6.66
CA TRP A 86 -3.57 -1.04 5.36
C TRP A 86 -3.07 -2.49 5.35
N THR A 87 -3.61 -3.33 4.48
CA THR A 87 -3.02 -4.63 4.16
C THR A 87 -2.01 -4.44 3.03
N PRO A 88 -0.69 -4.68 3.24
CA PRO A 88 0.30 -4.55 2.18
C PRO A 88 0.03 -5.51 1.02
N GLY A 89 0.34 -5.07 -0.20
CA GLY A 89 0.41 -5.98 -1.33
C GLY A 89 1.61 -6.92 -1.22
N TYR A 90 1.61 -8.01 -1.99
CA TYR A 90 2.73 -8.96 -1.99
C TYR A 90 2.85 -9.71 -3.31
N TRP A 91 4.09 -10.08 -3.66
CA TRP A 91 4.33 -11.00 -4.78
C TRP A 91 4.06 -12.44 -4.36
N GLY A 92 3.27 -13.16 -5.14
CA GLY A 92 3.09 -14.61 -5.05
C GLY A 92 3.78 -15.31 -6.22
N TYR A 93 4.41 -16.44 -5.95
CA TYR A 93 4.97 -17.33 -6.96
C TYR A 93 4.10 -18.58 -7.08
N THR A 94 3.56 -18.83 -8.26
CA THR A 94 2.74 -20.02 -8.54
C THR A 94 2.92 -20.42 -10.00
N GLY A 95 3.13 -21.72 -10.25
CA GLY A 95 3.19 -22.26 -11.62
C GLY A 95 4.31 -21.71 -12.49
N GLY A 96 5.43 -21.25 -11.92
CA GLY A 96 6.55 -20.69 -12.69
C GLY A 96 6.47 -19.18 -12.94
N PHE A 97 5.48 -18.50 -12.34
CA PHE A 97 5.25 -17.07 -12.54
C PHE A 97 5.11 -16.33 -11.21
N TYR A 98 5.55 -15.08 -11.21
CA TYR A 98 5.36 -14.11 -10.14
C TYR A 98 4.17 -13.22 -10.47
N GLY A 99 3.20 -13.14 -9.57
CA GLY A 99 2.04 -12.26 -9.67
C GLY A 99 1.93 -11.36 -8.45
N TYR A 100 1.58 -10.09 -8.66
CA TYR A 100 1.39 -9.14 -7.57
C TYR A 100 -0.06 -9.18 -7.06
N ASN A 101 -0.21 -9.37 -5.76
CA ASN A 101 -1.49 -9.24 -5.06
C ASN A 101 -1.56 -7.81 -4.53
N GLY A 102 -2.52 -7.03 -5.01
CA GLY A 102 -2.67 -5.62 -4.63
C GLY A 102 -3.02 -5.46 -3.15
N GLY A 103 -2.41 -4.45 -2.51
CA GLY A 103 -2.79 -4.04 -1.16
C GLY A 103 -4.12 -3.31 -1.13
N TYR A 104 -4.72 -3.22 0.06
CA TYR A 104 -6.02 -2.61 0.24
C TYR A 104 -6.23 -2.11 1.67
N TRP A 105 -7.18 -1.20 1.83
CA TRP A 105 -7.67 -0.74 3.12
C TRP A 105 -8.86 -1.58 3.58
N GLY A 106 -8.87 -1.99 4.83
CA GLY A 106 -9.97 -2.75 5.45
C GLY A 106 -10.02 -2.54 6.96
N ARG A 107 -11.08 -3.02 7.62
CA ARG A 107 -11.18 -2.95 9.10
C ARG A 107 -10.22 -3.89 9.80
N HIS A 108 -9.84 -4.97 9.12
CA HIS A 108 -8.88 -5.95 9.58
C HIS A 108 -7.76 -6.12 8.55
N ILE A 109 -6.57 -6.48 9.04
CA ILE A 109 -5.43 -6.83 8.19
C ILE A 109 -5.65 -8.23 7.62
N GLY A 110 -5.63 -8.34 6.28
CA GLY A 110 -5.64 -9.62 5.61
C GLY A 110 -4.25 -10.20 5.42
N PHE A 111 -4.17 -11.24 4.60
CA PHE A 111 -2.90 -11.90 4.30
C PHE A 111 -2.09 -11.10 3.29
N TYR A 112 -0.83 -10.85 3.63
CA TYR A 112 0.13 -10.15 2.78
C TYR A 112 1.38 -11.01 2.48
N GLY A 113 1.17 -12.32 2.28
CA GLY A 113 2.22 -13.23 1.84
C GLY A 113 3.14 -13.74 2.95
N GLY A 114 2.87 -13.42 4.22
CA GLY A 114 3.77 -13.77 5.33
C GLY A 114 5.07 -12.96 5.37
N LEU A 115 5.19 -11.93 4.52
CA LEU A 115 6.42 -11.17 4.34
C LEU A 115 6.65 -10.19 5.50
N ASN A 116 7.88 -10.10 5.97
CA ASN A 116 8.24 -9.09 6.97
C ASN A 116 8.58 -7.77 6.28
N TYR A 117 7.64 -6.82 6.31
CA TYR A 117 7.81 -5.47 5.79
C TYR A 117 8.35 -4.48 6.85
N GLY A 118 8.55 -4.93 8.09
CA GLY A 118 9.00 -4.11 9.21
C GLY A 118 7.92 -3.20 9.78
N TYR A 119 8.29 -2.44 10.80
CA TYR A 119 7.48 -1.34 11.38
C TYR A 119 6.05 -1.69 11.78
N GLY A 120 5.85 -2.92 12.26
CA GLY A 120 4.55 -3.45 12.65
C GLY A 120 4.03 -4.55 11.73
N TYR A 121 4.57 -4.71 10.52
CA TYR A 121 4.20 -5.76 9.57
C TYR A 121 5.19 -6.93 9.58
N GLY A 122 5.20 -7.73 10.65
CA GLY A 122 6.15 -8.84 10.82
C GLY A 122 5.79 -10.17 10.12
N GLY A 123 4.97 -10.11 9.08
CA GLY A 123 4.43 -11.29 8.37
C GLY A 123 3.00 -11.71 8.76
N THR A 124 2.42 -11.14 9.82
CA THR A 124 0.99 -11.31 10.12
C THR A 124 0.43 -10.13 10.90
N GLY A 125 -0.84 -9.79 10.62
CA GLY A 125 -1.53 -8.69 11.29
C GLY A 125 -0.78 -7.35 11.19
N TYR A 126 -0.99 -6.49 12.18
CA TYR A 126 -0.26 -5.23 12.29
C TYR A 126 -0.04 -4.86 13.75
N SER A 127 1.21 -4.58 14.10
CA SER A 127 1.65 -4.26 15.46
C SER A 127 2.10 -2.81 15.65
N GLY A 128 2.02 -1.98 14.61
CA GLY A 128 2.47 -0.58 14.65
C GLY A 128 1.53 0.37 15.41
N GLY A 129 0.34 -0.10 15.73
CA GLY A 129 -0.62 0.62 16.55
C GLY A 129 -2.00 0.00 16.47
N GLN A 130 -2.98 0.68 17.04
CA GLN A 130 -4.36 0.22 17.08
C GLN A 130 -5.34 1.38 17.17
N TRP A 131 -6.53 1.20 16.61
CA TRP A 131 -7.64 2.14 16.77
C TRP A 131 -8.24 2.04 18.18
N GLN A 132 -8.49 3.18 18.82
CA GLN A 132 -9.31 3.31 20.01
C GLN A 132 -10.46 4.27 19.70
N GLY A 133 -11.61 3.71 19.31
CA GLY A 133 -12.68 4.49 18.70
C GLY A 133 -12.19 5.13 17.40
N ASN A 134 -12.28 6.46 17.30
CA ASN A 134 -11.86 7.22 16.11
C ASN A 134 -10.44 7.78 16.18
N SER A 135 -9.66 7.49 17.23
CA SER A 135 -8.28 7.93 17.37
C SER A 135 -7.32 6.75 17.28
N PHE A 136 -6.24 6.91 16.52
CA PHE A 136 -5.22 5.88 16.35
C PHE A 136 -4.15 6.01 17.43
N ARG A 137 -3.81 4.90 18.10
CA ARG A 137 -2.74 4.83 19.09
C ARG A 137 -1.52 4.17 18.48
N TYR A 138 -0.35 4.77 18.63
CA TYR A 138 0.89 4.25 18.04
C TYR A 138 1.67 3.38 19.03
N ASN A 139 2.16 2.23 18.57
CA ASN A 139 3.08 1.39 19.34
C ASN A 139 4.53 1.81 19.08
N THR A 140 5.10 2.64 19.96
CA THR A 140 6.45 3.18 19.78
C THR A 140 7.56 2.15 19.99
N ALA A 141 7.21 0.90 20.33
CA ALA A 141 8.17 -0.22 20.30
C ALA A 141 8.62 -0.61 18.89
N VAL A 142 7.80 -0.36 17.87
CA VAL A 142 8.08 -0.76 16.47
C VAL A 142 7.80 0.34 15.45
N THR A 143 7.20 1.45 15.85
CA THR A 143 6.80 2.54 14.96
C THR A 143 7.50 3.83 15.34
N ASN A 144 8.15 4.45 14.36
CA ASN A 144 8.81 5.73 14.51
C ASN A 144 7.79 6.87 14.42
N VAL A 145 7.55 7.57 15.53
CA VAL A 145 6.62 8.71 15.59
C VAL A 145 7.33 9.94 16.11
N ASN A 146 6.91 11.11 15.63
CA ASN A 146 7.35 12.35 16.24
C ASN A 146 6.54 12.62 17.53
N THR A 147 7.12 12.28 18.68
CA THR A 147 6.45 12.40 19.99
C THR A 147 6.23 13.83 20.46
N THR A 148 6.82 14.83 19.78
CA THR A 148 6.55 16.25 20.06
C THR A 148 5.18 16.70 19.54
N VAL A 149 4.63 15.98 18.54
CA VAL A 149 3.32 16.28 17.94
C VAL A 149 2.30 15.17 18.13
N ILE A 150 2.75 13.93 18.31
CA ILE A 150 1.88 12.76 18.55
C ILE A 150 2.02 12.32 20.00
N HIS A 151 0.93 12.42 20.75
CA HIS A 151 0.88 12.03 22.16
C HIS A 151 0.10 10.73 22.39
N ASN A 152 -0.73 10.31 21.43
CA ASN A 152 -1.51 9.08 21.57
C ASN A 152 -0.66 7.83 21.26
N THR A 153 0.19 7.48 22.23
CA THR A 153 1.18 6.41 22.08
C THR A 153 1.05 5.36 23.19
N TYR A 154 1.64 4.20 22.97
CA TYR A 154 1.88 3.16 23.97
C TYR A 154 3.12 2.35 23.59
N ILE A 155 3.60 1.52 24.51
CA ILE A 155 4.73 0.62 24.29
C ILE A 155 4.26 -0.81 24.57
N ASN A 156 4.30 -1.65 23.55
CA ASN A 156 4.17 -3.10 23.71
C ASN A 156 5.34 -3.80 23.00
N LYS A 157 6.29 -4.31 23.79
CA LYS A 157 7.52 -4.95 23.29
C LYS A 157 7.36 -6.44 22.96
N THR A 158 6.26 -7.08 23.33
CA THR A 158 6.06 -8.52 23.07
C THR A 158 6.05 -8.84 21.57
N VAL A 159 5.66 -7.85 20.75
CA VAL A 159 5.62 -7.94 19.28
C VAL A 159 7.01 -8.02 18.64
N ILE A 160 8.06 -7.55 19.30
CA ILE A 160 9.45 -7.59 18.76
C ILE A 160 9.94 -9.04 18.73
N ASN A 161 9.68 -9.80 19.81
CA ASN A 161 10.08 -11.19 19.90
C ASN A 161 9.30 -12.06 18.91
N ASN A 162 8.02 -11.75 18.69
CA ASN A 162 7.17 -12.46 17.73
C ASN A 162 7.50 -12.13 16.26
N ASN A 163 8.07 -10.95 15.99
CA ASN A 163 8.50 -10.57 14.64
C ASN A 163 9.90 -11.10 14.30
N ASN A 164 10.72 -11.48 15.31
CA ASN A 164 12.05 -12.06 15.13
C ASN A 164 12.02 -13.58 14.87
N THR A 165 10.89 -14.26 15.12
CA THR A 165 10.71 -15.69 14.79
C THR A 165 10.32 -15.93 13.33
N THR A 166 9.92 -14.90 12.60
CA THR A 166 9.87 -14.91 11.13
C THR A 166 11.28 -14.61 10.64
N ILE A 167 12.04 -15.66 10.33
CA ILE A 167 13.40 -15.68 9.76
C ILE A 167 13.75 -14.36 9.09
N ASN A 168 14.90 -13.77 9.48
CA ASN A 168 15.60 -12.63 8.85
C ASN A 168 15.97 -12.93 7.38
N ASN A 169 14.97 -13.24 6.57
CA ASN A 169 15.07 -13.44 5.15
C ASN A 169 14.39 -12.23 4.56
N ASN A 170 15.15 -11.37 3.89
CA ASN A 170 14.67 -10.24 3.12
C ASN A 170 13.89 -10.68 1.86
N THR A 171 13.17 -11.78 1.96
CA THR A 171 12.33 -12.35 0.93
C THR A 171 11.23 -11.37 0.56
N SER A 172 10.98 -11.21 -0.73
CA SER A 172 10.03 -10.27 -1.29
C SER A 172 8.80 -10.92 -1.93
N PHE A 173 8.70 -12.25 -1.85
CA PHE A 173 7.58 -13.01 -2.41
C PHE A 173 7.22 -14.25 -1.60
N ASN A 174 5.96 -14.66 -1.69
CA ASN A 174 5.44 -15.91 -1.15
C ASN A 174 5.42 -17.01 -2.22
N GLY A 175 5.76 -18.25 -1.87
CA GLY A 175 5.74 -19.41 -2.76
C GLY A 175 7.09 -20.15 -2.79
N GLN A 176 7.23 -21.12 -3.70
CA GLN A 176 8.45 -21.91 -3.84
C GLN A 176 9.67 -21.00 -4.09
N GLY A 177 10.74 -21.21 -3.31
CA GLY A 177 11.95 -20.38 -3.34
C GLY A 177 11.85 -19.07 -2.55
N GLY A 178 10.68 -18.77 -1.99
CA GLY A 178 10.44 -17.60 -1.14
C GLY A 178 9.76 -18.00 0.18
N MET A 179 8.89 -17.13 0.68
CA MET A 179 8.17 -17.34 1.93
C MET A 179 7.07 -18.37 1.72
N GLN A 180 7.05 -19.45 2.50
CA GLN A 180 6.02 -20.50 2.37
C GLN A 180 4.90 -20.32 3.41
N ALA A 181 4.32 -19.12 3.46
CA ALA A 181 3.23 -18.81 4.39
C ALA A 181 1.85 -19.06 3.75
N GLN A 182 0.87 -19.40 4.58
CA GLN A 182 -0.54 -19.53 4.18
C GLN A 182 -1.40 -18.59 5.03
N PRO A 183 -2.51 -18.07 4.48
CA PRO A 183 -3.42 -17.20 5.22
C PRO A 183 -4.04 -17.93 6.40
N ARG A 184 -3.95 -17.31 7.58
CA ARG A 184 -4.66 -17.75 8.80
C ARG A 184 -6.16 -17.52 8.65
N GLU A 185 -6.94 -18.11 9.54
CA GLU A 185 -8.41 -18.02 9.50
C GLU A 185 -8.90 -16.57 9.57
N ASN A 186 -8.36 -15.78 10.50
CA ASN A 186 -8.70 -14.36 10.64
C ASN A 186 -8.27 -13.53 9.43
N GLU A 187 -7.10 -13.81 8.86
CA GLU A 187 -6.61 -13.15 7.65
C GLU A 187 -7.49 -13.50 6.44
N ARG A 188 -7.92 -14.77 6.33
CA ARG A 188 -8.85 -15.24 5.30
C ARG A 188 -10.23 -14.61 5.44
N ALA A 189 -10.72 -14.45 6.66
CA ALA A 189 -11.96 -13.72 6.91
C ALA A 189 -11.81 -12.26 6.43
N ALA A 190 -10.73 -11.58 6.82
CA ALA A 190 -10.43 -10.21 6.41
C ALA A 190 -10.28 -10.05 4.88
N MET A 191 -9.73 -11.04 4.17
CA MET A 191 -9.64 -11.04 2.71
C MET A 191 -11.00 -11.09 2.00
N ASN A 192 -12.05 -11.57 2.68
CA ASN A 192 -13.40 -11.65 2.12
C ASN A 192 -14.30 -10.46 2.55
N GLU A 193 -13.78 -9.56 3.37
CA GLU A 193 -14.50 -8.34 3.77
C GLU A 193 -14.57 -7.31 2.64
N ALA A 194 -15.40 -6.29 2.82
CA ALA A 194 -15.39 -5.13 1.93
C ALA A 194 -14.10 -4.33 2.08
N HIS A 195 -13.44 -4.04 0.96
CA HIS A 195 -12.18 -3.30 0.94
C HIS A 195 -12.30 -1.97 0.19
N VAL A 196 -11.44 -1.03 0.56
CA VAL A 196 -11.20 0.20 -0.20
C VAL A 196 -9.85 0.05 -0.89
N GLN A 197 -9.83 0.32 -2.20
CA GLN A 197 -8.63 0.30 -3.02
C GLN A 197 -7.62 1.38 -2.57
N PRO A 198 -6.35 1.34 -3.02
CA PRO A 198 -5.40 2.40 -2.74
C PRO A 198 -5.99 3.80 -3.03
N THR A 199 -5.71 4.78 -2.17
CA THR A 199 -6.20 6.15 -2.36
C THR A 199 -5.54 6.80 -3.58
N ALA A 200 -6.11 7.91 -4.07
CA ALA A 200 -5.52 8.67 -5.17
C ALA A 200 -4.07 9.12 -4.86
N GLU A 201 -3.77 9.46 -3.61
CA GLU A 201 -2.40 9.79 -3.17
C GLU A 201 -1.46 8.58 -3.30
N GLN A 202 -1.91 7.38 -2.93
CA GLN A 202 -1.10 6.16 -3.09
C GLN A 202 -0.89 5.78 -4.56
N VAL A 203 -1.90 5.99 -5.42
CA VAL A 203 -1.78 5.78 -6.87
C VAL A 203 -0.76 6.76 -7.45
N SER A 204 -0.86 8.05 -7.12
CA SER A 204 0.11 9.06 -7.56
C SER A 204 1.53 8.76 -7.04
N HIS A 205 1.67 8.26 -5.81
CA HIS A 205 2.96 7.84 -5.26
C HIS A 205 3.58 6.67 -6.02
N HIS A 206 2.77 5.67 -6.40
CA HIS A 206 3.20 4.56 -7.25
C HIS A 206 3.64 5.05 -8.63
N GLU A 207 2.84 5.91 -9.26
CA GLU A 207 3.14 6.49 -10.59
C GLU A 207 4.40 7.34 -10.54
N ALA A 208 4.63 8.11 -9.48
CA ALA A 208 5.89 8.83 -9.33
C ALA A 208 7.05 7.84 -9.26
N ALA A 209 6.98 6.81 -8.41
CA ALA A 209 8.04 5.81 -8.30
C ALA A 209 8.34 5.10 -9.64
N SER A 210 7.32 4.85 -10.48
CA SER A 210 7.50 4.19 -11.78
C SER A 210 8.23 5.06 -12.81
N HIS A 211 8.24 6.38 -12.63
CA HIS A 211 8.95 7.32 -13.50
C HIS A 211 10.35 7.68 -13.00
N ASP A 212 10.69 7.37 -11.73
CA ASP A 212 12.03 7.63 -11.19
C ASP A 212 13.00 6.51 -11.54
N ARG A 213 13.91 6.78 -12.48
CA ARG A 213 14.94 5.85 -12.91
C ARG A 213 15.79 5.32 -11.75
N ASN A 214 15.97 6.09 -10.68
CA ASN A 214 16.76 5.68 -9.53
C ASN A 214 16.04 4.63 -8.65
N GLN A 215 14.76 4.35 -8.88
CA GLN A 215 14.02 3.29 -8.18
C GLN A 215 14.10 1.93 -8.88
N PHE A 216 14.53 1.88 -10.14
CA PHE A 216 14.62 0.62 -10.88
C PHE A 216 15.78 -0.25 -10.38
N ALA A 217 15.47 -1.53 -10.13
CA ALA A 217 16.43 -2.52 -9.67
C ALA A 217 17.58 -2.74 -10.67
N SER A 218 17.31 -2.58 -11.97
CA SER A 218 18.33 -2.64 -13.03
C SER A 218 19.36 -1.51 -12.92
N VAL A 219 18.98 -0.37 -12.34
CA VAL A 219 19.84 0.81 -12.15
C VAL A 219 20.54 0.75 -10.79
N ASN A 220 19.77 0.47 -9.74
CA ASN A 220 20.23 0.58 -8.35
C ASN A 220 20.66 -0.76 -7.72
N ARG A 221 20.57 -1.87 -8.46
CA ARG A 221 20.93 -3.23 -8.03
C ARG A 221 20.17 -3.68 -6.76
N GLY A 222 18.90 -3.31 -6.66
CA GLY A 222 18.03 -3.61 -5.52
C GLY A 222 18.21 -2.67 -4.31
N ARG A 223 18.93 -1.56 -4.47
CA ARG A 223 19.21 -0.57 -3.41
C ARG A 223 18.62 0.79 -3.78
N PRO A 224 17.31 1.00 -3.57
CA PRO A 224 16.62 2.21 -4.04
C PRO A 224 17.23 3.49 -3.47
N ALA A 225 17.32 4.53 -4.32
CA ALA A 225 17.82 5.84 -3.90
C ALA A 225 16.86 6.54 -2.91
N THR A 226 15.57 6.23 -3.00
CA THR A 226 14.57 6.66 -2.00
C THR A 226 13.89 5.43 -1.47
N ALA A 227 14.23 5.04 -0.25
CA ALA A 227 13.65 3.88 0.38
C ALA A 227 12.30 4.21 1.04
N ALA A 228 12.17 5.44 1.57
CA ALA A 228 10.98 5.91 2.26
C ALA A 228 10.71 7.41 2.07
N MET A 229 9.48 7.82 2.38
CA MET A 229 9.02 9.20 2.35
C MET A 229 8.21 9.54 3.61
N GLY A 230 8.32 10.79 4.07
CA GLY A 230 7.60 11.27 5.26
C GLY A 230 6.09 11.42 5.02
N SER A 231 5.69 11.68 3.78
CA SER A 231 4.31 11.70 3.28
C SER A 231 4.36 11.61 1.75
N VAL A 232 3.23 11.36 1.09
CA VAL A 232 3.17 11.40 -0.38
C VAL A 232 3.59 12.79 -0.87
N GLY A 233 4.55 12.83 -1.81
CA GLY A 233 5.13 14.09 -2.32
C GLY A 233 5.99 14.87 -1.32
N GLY A 234 6.18 14.38 -0.10
CA GLY A 234 6.95 15.04 0.95
C GLY A 234 8.45 14.73 0.92
N ASN A 235 9.11 14.90 2.07
CA ASN A 235 10.53 14.62 2.24
C ASN A 235 10.84 13.16 1.90
N ARG A 236 11.98 12.96 1.23
CA ARG A 236 12.46 11.65 0.74
C ARG A 236 13.68 11.22 1.54
N TYR A 237 13.77 9.92 1.81
CA TYR A 237 14.80 9.36 2.66
C TYR A 237 15.50 8.18 2.00
N THR A 238 16.83 8.12 2.15
CA THR A 238 17.62 6.93 1.78
C THR A 238 17.33 5.79 2.75
N ALA A 239 17.91 4.62 2.50
CA ALA A 239 17.80 3.49 3.42
C ALA A 239 18.27 3.82 4.86
N GLN A 240 19.25 4.70 5.01
CA GLN A 240 19.83 5.11 6.29
C GLN A 240 19.14 6.34 6.91
N GLY A 241 17.95 6.73 6.44
CA GLY A 241 17.21 7.86 7.02
C GLY A 241 17.75 9.26 6.67
N ASN A 242 18.75 9.36 5.80
CA ASN A 242 19.26 10.65 5.31
C ASN A 242 18.38 11.20 4.18
N ALA A 243 18.48 12.50 3.90
CA ALA A 243 17.81 13.09 2.74
C ALA A 243 18.23 12.39 1.44
N ALA A 244 17.24 11.92 0.66
CA ALA A 244 17.46 11.25 -0.61
C ALA A 244 17.63 12.26 -1.77
N PRO A 245 18.27 11.84 -2.88
CA PRO A 245 18.39 12.68 -4.07
C PRO A 245 17.03 13.04 -4.68
N ALA A 246 17.04 14.11 -5.48
CA ALA A 246 15.89 14.53 -6.27
C ALA A 246 15.46 13.47 -7.30
N PHE A 247 14.25 13.65 -7.81
CA PHE A 247 13.56 12.70 -8.69
C PHE A 247 14.23 12.67 -10.05
N ASN A 248 14.51 11.48 -10.59
CA ASN A 248 15.23 11.35 -11.85
C ASN A 248 14.33 10.81 -12.97
N ASN A 249 13.80 11.72 -13.78
CA ASN A 249 12.94 11.42 -14.93
C ASN A 249 13.67 11.18 -16.25
N ASN A 250 15.01 11.14 -16.27
CA ASN A 250 15.74 11.06 -17.52
C ASN A 250 15.55 9.68 -18.19
N ARG A 251 14.74 9.65 -19.24
CA ARG A 251 14.48 8.48 -20.11
C ARG A 251 15.59 8.23 -21.14
N ASN A 252 16.60 9.09 -21.24
CA ASN A 252 17.56 9.15 -22.35
C ASN A 252 18.97 8.62 -22.02
N GLN A 253 19.11 7.53 -21.27
CA GLN A 253 20.36 6.76 -21.17
C GLN A 253 20.06 5.27 -21.06
#